data_AF-A0A6B9G1V8-F1
#
_entry.id   AF-A0A6B9G1V8-F1
#
_cell.length_a   1.000
_cell.length_b   1.000
_cell.length_c   1.000
_cell.angle_alpha   90.00
_cell.angle_beta   90.00
_cell.angle_gamma   90.00
#
_symmetry.space_group_name_H-M   'P 1'
#
loop_
_entity.id
_entity.type
_entity.pdbx_description
1 polymer ?
#
loop_
_entity_poly.entity_id
_entity_poly.type
_entity_poly.pdbx_seq_one_letter_code
_entity_poly.pdbx_strand_id
1 'polypeptide(L)' 'MKSVLVFFNLEPAEVIRVMRGVTSISRKYPSGDRVQLPIMSAGFPSLTGDSKMVHIASDRTLTSDEILEAATKML' A
#
# COMPACT_ATOMS: atom_id res chain seq x y z
N MET A 1 2.28 6.34 13.99
CA MET A 1 2.27 5.21 13.04
C MET A 1 1.45 5.62 11.81
N LYS A 2 1.65 4.96 10.66
CA LYS A 2 0.81 5.07 9.46
C LYS A 2 0.45 3.66 8.98
N SER A 3 -0.77 3.48 8.48
CA SER A 3 -1.20 2.23 7.82
C SER A 3 -0.69 2.22 6.39
N VAL A 4 -0.19 1.08 5.93
CA VAL A 4 0.30 0.87 4.56
C VAL A 4 -0.41 -0.35 4.01
N LEU A 5 -1.07 -0.18 2.86
CA LEU A 5 -1.64 -1.26 2.10
C LEU A 5 -0.55 -1.91 1.25
N VAL A 6 -0.35 -3.22 1.41
CA VAL A 6 0.75 -3.97 0.80
C VAL A 6 0.18 -4.94 -0.22
N PHE A 7 0.63 -4.81 -1.47
CA PHE A 7 0.31 -5.72 -2.56
C PHE A 7 1.60 -6.42 -2.97
N PHE A 8 1.72 -7.70 -2.68
CA PHE A 8 2.98 -8.42 -2.85
C PHE A 8 2.73 -9.82 -3.40
N ASN A 9 3.51 -10.23 -4.40
CA ASN A 9 3.51 -11.60 -4.93
C ASN A 9 2.12 -12.09 -5.41
N LEU A 10 1.28 -11.20 -5.94
CA LEU A 10 -0.10 -11.49 -6.36
C LEU A 10 -1.02 -12.05 -5.25
N GLU A 11 -0.57 -12.03 -4.00
CA GLU A 11 -1.39 -12.37 -2.84
C GLU A 11 -2.43 -11.27 -2.57
N PRO A 12 -3.51 -11.58 -1.83
CA PRO A 12 -4.46 -10.59 -1.36
C PRO A 12 -3.76 -9.44 -0.64
N ALA A 13 -4.25 -8.22 -0.83
CA ALA A 13 -3.71 -7.05 -0.16
C ALA A 13 -3.80 -7.20 1.37
N GLU A 14 -2.82 -6.68 2.08
CA GLU A 14 -2.82 -6.63 3.54
C GLU A 14 -2.49 -5.24 4.07
N VAL A 15 -2.94 -4.93 5.29
CA VAL A 15 -2.63 -3.67 5.95
C VAL A 15 -1.61 -3.90 7.04
N ILE A 16 -0.48 -3.21 6.96
CA ILE A 16 0.52 -3.17 8.02
C ILE A 16 0.60 -1.77 8.64
N ARG A 17 1.04 -1.69 9.89
CA ARG A 17 1.34 -0.42 10.56
C ARG A 17 2.84 -0.21 10.65
N VAL A 18 3.32 0.94 10.19
CA VAL A 18 4.72 1.32 10.27
C VAL A 18 4.90 2.63 11.05
N MET A 19 6.09 2.86 11.60
CA MET A 19 6.41 4.13 12.24
C MET A 19 6.37 5.29 11.23
N ARG A 20 6.06 6.50 11.70
CA ARG A 20 6.19 7.69 10.85
C ARG A 20 7.68 7.86 10.52
N GLY A 21 8.01 8.20 9.27
CA GLY A 21 9.39 8.26 8.77
C GLY A 21 9.87 7.01 8.04
N VAL A 22 9.19 5.86 8.17
CA VAL A 22 9.49 4.68 7.34
C VAL A 22 9.05 4.95 5.90
N THR A 23 9.99 4.78 4.97
CA THR A 23 9.83 5.06 3.53
C THR A 23 9.80 3.80 2.67
N SER A 24 10.20 2.63 3.19
CA SER A 24 10.13 1.36 2.50
C SER A 24 9.90 0.19 3.45
N ILE A 25 9.46 -0.95 2.92
CA ILE A 25 9.24 -2.19 3.67
C ILE A 25 9.99 -3.34 2.99
N SER A 26 10.59 -4.25 3.77
CA SER A 26 11.21 -5.46 3.21
C SER A 26 10.20 -6.59 3.15
N ARG A 27 10.10 -7.24 1.99
CA ARG A 27 9.35 -8.49 1.79
C ARG A 27 10.25 -9.57 1.22
N LYS A 28 9.85 -10.81 1.44
CA LYS A 28 10.57 -12.00 0.98
C LYS A 28 9.62 -12.80 0.08
N TYR A 29 10.04 -13.07 -1.14
CA TYR A 29 9.33 -13.95 -2.05
C TYR A 29 9.39 -15.40 -1.57
N PRO A 30 8.45 -16.27 -1.99
CA PRO A 30 8.53 -17.70 -1.76
C PRO A 30 9.86 -18.32 -2.26
N SER A 31 10.46 -17.74 -3.31
CA SER A 31 11.77 -18.15 -3.86
C SER A 31 12.92 -18.01 -2.86
N GLY A 32 12.80 -17.11 -1.88
CA GLY A 32 13.89 -16.75 -0.97
C GLY A 32 14.37 -15.31 -1.12
N ASP A 33 14.15 -14.70 -2.28
CA ASP A 33 14.64 -13.36 -2.60
C ASP A 33 13.95 -12.28 -1.77
N ARG A 34 14.72 -11.27 -1.37
CA ARG A 34 14.22 -10.11 -0.64
C ARG A 34 14.13 -8.90 -1.55
N VAL A 35 13.02 -8.17 -1.42
CA VAL A 35 12.82 -6.90 -2.10
C VAL A 35 12.46 -5.81 -1.10
N GLN A 36 12.90 -4.60 -1.37
CA GLN A 36 12.44 -3.41 -0.67
C GLN A 36 11.34 -2.75 -1.49
N LEU A 37 10.13 -2.67 -0.92
CA LEU A 37 9.01 -2.01 -1.53
C LEU A 37 8.95 -0.57 -1.01
N PRO A 38 9.12 0.44 -1.87
CA PRO A 38 8.94 1.83 -1.46
C PRO A 38 7.48 2.08 -1.07
N ILE A 39 7.27 2.90 -0.04
CA ILE A 39 5.95 3.33 0.37
C ILE A 39 5.60 4.59 -0.43
N MET A 40 4.63 4.46 -1.33
CA MET A 40 4.05 5.54 -2.10
C MET A 40 2.79 6.06 -1.42
N SER A 41 2.33 7.25 -1.84
CA SER A 41 1.07 7.83 -1.37
C SER A 41 0.16 8.11 -2.57
N ALA A 42 -1.04 7.54 -2.56
CA ALA A 42 -2.09 7.82 -3.54
C ALA A 42 -3.15 8.71 -2.91
N GLY A 43 -3.46 9.84 -3.55
CA GLY A 43 -4.53 10.73 -3.14
C GLY A 43 -5.80 10.44 -3.93
N PHE A 44 -6.90 10.19 -3.22
CA PHE A 44 -8.22 10.06 -3.83
C PHE A 44 -9.06 11.29 -3.50
N PRO A 45 -9.61 11.99 -4.50
CA PRO A 45 -10.54 13.08 -4.25
C PRO A 45 -11.80 12.53 -3.58
N SER A 46 -12.25 13.15 -2.50
CA SER A 46 -13.57 12.87 -1.93
C SER A 46 -14.60 13.92 -2.35
N LEU A 47 -15.87 13.53 -2.28
CA LEU A 47 -17.02 14.41 -2.55
C LEU A 47 -17.12 15.58 -1.58
N THR A 48 -16.56 15.48 -0.36
CA THR A 48 -16.59 16.55 0.66
C THR A 48 -15.42 17.52 0.56
N GLY A 49 -14.53 17.35 -0.43
CA GLY A 49 -13.36 18.21 -0.64
C GLY A 49 -12.10 17.77 0.11
N ASP A 50 -12.19 16.80 1.02
CA ASP A 50 -11.01 16.21 1.66
C ASP A 50 -10.38 15.15 0.75
N SER A 51 -9.07 15.19 0.52
CA SER A 51 -8.41 14.08 -0.18
C SER A 51 -8.09 12.96 0.83
N LYS A 52 -8.59 11.74 0.60
CA LYS A 52 -8.10 10.57 1.36
C LYS A 52 -6.74 10.18 0.79
N MET A 53 -5.70 10.29 1.62
CA MET A 53 -4.36 9.83 1.27
C MET A 53 -4.16 8.40 1.77
N VAL A 54 -3.88 7.49 0.84
CA VAL A 54 -3.61 6.08 1.11
C VAL A 54 -2.12 5.82 0.91
N HIS A 55 -1.47 5.17 1.87
CA HIS A 55 -0.08 4.74 1.71
C HIS A 55 -0.03 3.30 1.22
N ILE A 56 0.81 3.04 0.22
CA ILE A 56 0.83 1.78 -0.52
C ILE A 56 2.27 1.33 -0.71
N ALA A 57 2.51 0.02 -0.65
CA ALA A 57 3.75 -0.58 -1.09
C ALA A 57 3.42 -1.76 -2.01
N SER A 58 4.06 -1.83 -3.17
CA SER A 58 3.81 -2.92 -4.12
C SER A 58 5.03 -3.32 -4.93
N ASP A 59 5.08 -4.61 -5.29
CA ASP A 59 6.03 -5.16 -6.24
C ASP A 59 5.51 -5.18 -7.68
N ARG A 60 4.28 -4.70 -7.90
CA ARG A 60 3.66 -4.61 -9.22
C ARG A 60 3.05 -3.23 -9.44
N THR A 61 2.72 -2.97 -10.70
CA THR A 61 1.92 -1.80 -11.05
C THR A 61 0.47 -2.05 -10.61
N LEU A 62 -0.13 -1.04 -9.98
CA LEU A 62 -1.51 -1.07 -9.51
C LEU A 62 -2.32 -0.01 -10.25
N THR A 63 -3.58 -0.34 -10.53
CA THR A 63 -4.55 0.64 -11.00
C THR A 63 -5.14 1.45 -9.85
N SER A 64 -5.71 2.63 -10.16
CA SER A 64 -6.38 3.44 -9.14
C SER A 64 -7.58 2.72 -8.53
N ASP A 65 -8.30 1.93 -9.32
CA ASP A 65 -9.47 1.17 -8.87
C ASP A 65 -9.09 0.05 -7.89
N GLU A 66 -8.03 -0.72 -8.18
CA GLU A 66 -7.52 -1.75 -7.26
C GLU A 66 -7.13 -1.16 -5.89
N ILE A 67 -6.46 0.00 -5.91
CA ILE A 67 -6.05 0.70 -4.69
C ILE A 67 -7.29 1.18 -3.92
N LEU A 68 -8.24 1.81 -4.61
CA LEU A 68 -9.44 2.37 -4.00
C LEU A 68 -10.33 1.28 -3.41
N GLU A 69 -10.51 0.17 -4.12
CA GLU A 69 -11.29 -0.97 -3.67
C GLU A 69 -10.71 -1.55 -2.37
N ALA A 70 -9.41 -1.84 -2.38
CA ALA A 70 -8.73 -2.39 -1.21
C ALA A 70 -8.68 -1.38 -0.04
N ALA A 71 -8.45 -0.09 -0.31
CA ALA A 71 -8.52 0.95 0.71
C ALA A 71 -9.92 1.04 1.34
N THR A 72 -10.98 1.01 0.53
CA THR A 72 -12.37 1.08 1.02
C THR A 72 -12.74 -0.14 1.88
N LYS A 73 -12.18 -1.31 1.58
CA LYS A 73 -12.44 -2.55 2.32
C LYS A 73 -11.61 -2.68 3.61
N MET A 74 -10.42 -2.09 3.67
CA MET A 74 -9.41 -2.41 4.69
C MET A 74 -8.94 -1.23 5.56
N LEU A 75 -9.28 0.02 5.21
CA LEU A 75 -8.85 1.24 5.92
C LEU A 75 -10.04 2.06 6.43
#